data_AF-A0A292R4I4-F1
#
_entry.id   AF-A0A292R4I4-F1
#
_cell.length_a   1.000
_cell.length_b   1.000
_cell.length_c   1.000
_cell.angle_alpha   90.00
_cell.angle_beta   90.00
_cell.angle_gamma   90.00
#
_symmetry.space_group_name_H-M   'P 1'
#
loop_
_entity.id
_entity.type
_entity.pdbx_description
1 polymer ?
#
loop_
_entity_poly.entity_id
_entity_poly.type
_entity_poly.pdbx_seq_one_letter_code
_entity_poly.pdbx_strand_id
1 'polypeptide(L)'
;MAGINLFYQFSNPIEKQKEQQKAQKDALIRKNYDQIYAHEAAHKAAGGSLAGSIVIEKNNDGIPVGGHVDIKMPALNPNNPQKTINDANTVIRAAMAPSDPSSQDYKVASKAESLRMQAQAIKNKNVGNKLDYNA
;
A
#
# COMPACT_ATOMS: atom_id res chain seq x y z
N MET A 1 -0.26 18.82 -67.33
CA MET A 1 -1.48 19.30 -66.65
C MET A 1 -1.34 18.95 -65.19
N ALA A 2 -1.19 19.98 -64.35
CA ALA A 2 -0.88 19.90 -62.93
C ALA A 2 -2.12 19.54 -62.09
N GLY A 3 -1.89 18.95 -60.92
CA GLY A 3 -2.92 18.69 -59.92
C GLY A 3 -2.31 18.22 -58.61
N ILE A 4 -1.39 19.01 -58.03
CA ILE A 4 -0.89 18.78 -56.67
C ILE A 4 -2.03 19.16 -55.71
N ASN A 5 -2.81 18.19 -55.27
CA ASN A 5 -3.74 18.37 -54.15
C ASN A 5 -2.94 18.42 -52.86
N LEU A 6 -2.41 19.59 -52.55
CA LEU A 6 -1.78 19.89 -51.26
C LEU A 6 -2.91 20.26 -50.29
N PHE A 7 -3.61 19.24 -49.78
CA PHE A 7 -4.52 19.40 -48.64
C PHE A 7 -3.68 19.72 -47.40
N TYR A 8 -3.38 21.00 -47.19
CA TYR A 8 -2.87 21.48 -45.91
C TYR A 8 -3.96 21.27 -44.87
N GLN A 9 -3.79 20.23 -44.07
CA GLN A 9 -4.62 19.94 -42.90
C GLN A 9 -4.31 21.02 -41.85
N PHE A 10 -4.99 22.18 -41.96
CA PHE A 10 -4.96 23.22 -40.93
C PHE A 10 -5.75 22.72 -39.73
N SER A 11 -5.10 21.90 -38.89
CA SER A 11 -5.64 21.55 -37.57
C SER A 11 -5.87 22.83 -36.78
N ASN A 12 -7.10 23.05 -36.32
CA ASN A 12 -7.47 24.24 -35.57
C ASN A 12 -6.57 24.32 -34.31
N PRO A 13 -5.88 25.45 -34.03
CA PRO A 13 -4.98 25.56 -32.88
C PRO A 13 -5.65 25.22 -31.54
N ILE A 14 -6.97 25.46 -31.42
CA ILE A 14 -7.75 25.07 -30.24
C ILE A 14 -7.88 23.55 -30.09
N GLU A 15 -8.10 22.83 -31.19
CA GLU A 15 -8.19 21.37 -31.18
C GLU A 15 -6.85 20.74 -30.82
N LYS A 16 -5.77 21.26 -31.41
CA LYS A 16 -4.39 20.85 -31.08
C LYS A 16 -4.08 21.06 -29.61
N GLN A 17 -4.53 22.18 -29.03
CA GLN A 17 -4.33 22.46 -27.60
C GLN A 17 -5.14 21.50 -26.71
N LYS A 18 -6.39 21.19 -27.06
CA LYS A 18 -7.22 20.21 -26.33
C LYS A 18 -6.62 18.81 -26.36
N GLU A 19 -6.12 18.38 -27.51
CA GLU A 19 -5.45 17.08 -27.66
C GLU A 19 -4.19 17.00 -26.79
N GLN A 20 -3.37 18.06 -26.78
CA GLN A 20 -2.20 18.15 -25.91
C GLN A 20 -2.57 18.10 -24.42
N GLN A 21 -3.60 18.84 -24.00
CA GLN A 21 -4.09 18.79 -22.61
C GLN A 21 -4.58 17.40 -22.23
N LYS A 22 -5.32 16.73 -23.12
CA LYS A 22 -5.78 15.36 -22.90
C LYS A 22 -4.60 14.39 -22.76
N ALA A 23 -3.61 14.48 -23.66
CA ALA A 23 -2.43 13.63 -23.60
C ALA A 23 -1.64 13.84 -22.29
N GLN A 24 -1.51 15.09 -21.83
CA GLN A 24 -0.88 15.40 -20.55
C GLN A 24 -1.67 14.81 -19.36
N LYS A 25 -3.00 14.92 -19.38
CA LYS A 25 -3.88 14.33 -18.36
C LYS A 25 -3.75 12.80 -18.33
N ASP A 26 -3.78 12.15 -19.50
CA ASP A 26 -3.65 10.69 -19.61
C ASP A 26 -2.27 10.21 -19.10
N ALA A 27 -1.20 10.95 -19.42
CA ALA A 27 0.13 10.67 -18.92
C ALA A 27 0.23 10.82 -17.38
N LEU A 28 -0.42 11.84 -16.82
CA LEU A 28 -0.47 12.05 -15.37
C LEU A 28 -1.26 10.93 -14.67
N ILE A 29 -2.42 10.54 -15.22
CA ILE A 29 -3.22 9.42 -14.70
C ILE A 29 -2.38 8.14 -14.63
N ARG A 30 -1.71 7.80 -15.74
CA ARG A 30 -0.88 6.59 -15.81
C ARG A 30 0.26 6.64 -14.81
N LYS A 31 1.01 7.75 -14.76
CA LYS A 31 2.13 7.92 -13.84
C LYS A 31 1.70 7.75 -12.39
N ASN A 32 0.63 8.44 -11.97
CA ASN A 32 0.15 8.35 -10.59
C ASN A 32 -0.38 6.96 -10.27
N TYR A 33 -1.11 6.33 -11.20
CA TYR A 33 -1.61 4.98 -11.02
C TYR A 33 -0.46 3.99 -10.78
N ASP A 34 0.56 4.01 -11.65
CA ASP A 34 1.67 3.07 -11.56
C ASP A 34 2.44 3.24 -10.24
N GLN A 35 2.63 4.48 -9.78
CA GLN A 35 3.28 4.78 -8.50
C GLN A 35 2.47 4.28 -7.30
N ILE A 36 1.19 4.65 -7.22
CA ILE A 36 0.30 4.24 -6.12
C ILE A 36 0.15 2.71 -6.13
N TYR A 37 -0.08 2.11 -7.29
CA TYR A 37 -0.23 0.67 -7.41
C TYR A 37 1.02 -0.08 -6.94
N ALA A 38 2.22 0.38 -7.32
CA ALA A 38 3.46 -0.25 -6.87
C ALA A 38 3.63 -0.17 -5.34
N HIS A 39 3.31 0.98 -4.75
CA HIS A 39 3.32 1.19 -3.31
C HIS A 39 2.35 0.22 -2.61
N GLU A 40 1.08 0.21 -3.02
CA GLU A 40 0.06 -0.67 -2.46
C GLU A 40 0.35 -2.16 -2.70
N ALA A 41 0.91 -2.51 -3.85
CA ALA A 41 1.30 -3.88 -4.15
C ALA A 41 2.40 -4.38 -3.22
N ALA A 42 3.33 -3.51 -2.80
CA ALA A 42 4.37 -3.87 -1.83
C ALA A 42 3.76 -4.24 -0.47
N HIS A 43 2.82 -3.42 0.04
CA HIS A 43 2.07 -3.74 1.25
C HIS A 43 1.35 -5.09 1.13
N LYS A 44 0.61 -5.28 0.04
CA LYS A 44 -0.16 -6.50 -0.20
C LYS A 44 0.70 -7.75 -0.25
N ALA A 45 1.78 -7.71 -1.02
CA ALA A 45 2.69 -8.85 -1.16
C ALA A 45 3.33 -9.22 0.18
N ALA A 46 3.74 -8.22 0.96
CA ALA A 46 4.36 -8.46 2.26
C ALA A 46 3.36 -8.92 3.33
N GLY A 47 2.13 -8.40 3.34
CA GLY A 47 1.12 -8.77 4.33
C GLY A 47 0.45 -10.13 4.12
N GLY A 48 0.52 -10.69 2.90
CA GLY A 48 -0.01 -12.03 2.61
C GLY A 48 -1.47 -12.18 3.03
N SER A 49 -1.78 -13.17 3.87
CA SER A 49 -3.15 -13.41 4.36
C SER A 49 -3.70 -12.32 5.29
N LEU A 50 -2.84 -11.44 5.81
CA LEU A 50 -3.25 -10.31 6.63
C LEU A 50 -3.52 -9.05 5.79
N ALA A 51 -3.17 -9.04 4.51
CA ALA A 51 -3.43 -7.92 3.62
C ALA A 51 -4.72 -8.12 2.81
N GLY A 52 -5.47 -7.03 2.63
CA GLY A 52 -6.70 -6.99 1.84
C GLY A 52 -6.49 -6.77 0.34
N SER A 53 -7.52 -6.23 -0.30
CA SER A 53 -7.46 -5.73 -1.68
C SER A 53 -6.75 -4.39 -1.76
N ILE A 54 -6.15 -4.10 -2.92
CA ILE A 54 -5.64 -2.77 -3.24
C ILE A 54 -6.84 -1.90 -3.61
N VAL A 55 -6.94 -0.73 -2.99
CA VAL A 55 -7.90 0.31 -3.34
C VAL A 55 -7.13 1.53 -3.86
N ILE A 56 -7.57 2.10 -4.97
CA ILE A 56 -6.98 3.31 -5.56
C ILE A 56 -8.03 4.40 -5.59
N GLU A 57 -7.71 5.51 -4.95
CA GLU A 57 -8.55 6.68 -4.83
C GLU A 57 -8.29 7.64 -5.98
N LYS A 58 -9.37 8.13 -6.59
CA LYS A 58 -9.33 9.04 -7.72
C LYS A 58 -10.13 10.30 -7.38
N ASN A 59 -9.67 11.45 -7.87
CA ASN A 59 -10.43 12.69 -7.77
C ASN A 59 -11.54 12.76 -8.84
N ASN A 60 -12.30 13.86 -8.86
CA ASN A 60 -13.38 14.09 -9.84
C ASN A 60 -12.90 14.10 -11.30
N ASP A 61 -11.61 14.33 -11.53
CA ASP A 61 -10.97 14.28 -12.84
C ASP A 61 -10.56 12.87 -13.27
N GLY A 62 -10.71 11.87 -12.41
CA GLY A 62 -10.26 10.50 -12.62
C GLY A 62 -8.76 10.28 -12.39
N ILE A 63 -8.05 11.28 -11.88
CA ILE A 63 -6.62 11.22 -11.57
C ILE A 63 -6.44 10.47 -10.25
N PRO A 64 -5.61 9.41 -10.20
CA PRO A 64 -5.25 8.76 -8.95
C PRO A 64 -4.53 9.74 -8.02
N VAL A 65 -5.01 9.83 -6.78
CA VAL A 65 -4.49 10.74 -5.75
C VAL A 65 -4.02 10.03 -4.49
N GLY A 66 -4.40 8.76 -4.32
CA GLY A 66 -3.97 7.93 -3.20
C GLY A 66 -4.36 6.47 -3.41
N GLY A 67 -3.96 5.63 -2.47
CA GLY A 67 -4.35 4.24 -2.39
C GLY A 67 -4.20 3.74 -0.96
N HIS A 68 -4.72 2.55 -0.71
CA HIS A 68 -4.47 1.83 0.53
C HIS A 68 -4.65 0.31 0.35
N VAL A 69 -3.98 -0.43 1.22
CA VAL A 69 -4.21 -1.85 1.49
C VAL A 69 -4.52 -2.00 2.96
N ASP A 70 -5.70 -2.56 3.25
CA ASP A 70 -6.06 -2.88 4.63
C ASP A 70 -5.16 -4.00 5.16
N ILE A 71 -4.33 -3.68 6.16
CA ILE A 71 -3.53 -4.66 6.89
C ILE A 71 -4.23 -5.00 8.19
N LYS A 72 -4.71 -6.24 8.30
CA LYS A 72 -5.41 -6.74 9.48
C LYS A 72 -4.47 -6.82 10.67
N MET A 73 -4.70 -5.95 11.66
CA MET A 73 -4.01 -5.99 12.94
C MET A 73 -4.44 -7.24 13.73
N PRO A 74 -3.52 -8.10 14.18
CA PRO A 74 -3.88 -9.24 15.03
C PRO A 74 -4.36 -8.76 16.41
N ALA A 75 -5.13 -9.61 17.08
CA ALA A 75 -5.46 -9.42 18.49
C ALA A 75 -4.45 -10.17 19.37
N LEU A 76 -4.21 -9.66 20.58
CA LEU A 76 -3.39 -10.34 21.56
C LEU A 76 -4.06 -11.66 21.98
N ASN A 77 -3.38 -12.78 21.78
CA ASN A 77 -3.84 -14.09 22.25
C ASN A 77 -2.93 -14.57 23.40
N PRO A 78 -3.38 -14.50 24.67
CA PRO A 78 -2.59 -14.93 25.82
C PRO A 78 -2.26 -16.43 25.83
N ASN A 79 -3.12 -17.26 25.23
CA ASN A 79 -2.95 -18.72 25.15
C ASN A 79 -1.97 -19.13 24.03
N ASN A 80 -1.79 -18.27 23.02
CA ASN A 80 -0.82 -18.46 21.96
C ASN A 80 -0.08 -17.14 21.63
N PRO A 81 0.78 -16.67 22.54
CA PRO A 81 1.50 -15.42 22.34
C PRO A 81 2.47 -15.50 21.15
N GLN A 82 2.99 -16.69 20.82
CA GLN A 82 3.86 -16.88 19.67
C GLN A 82 3.15 -16.57 18.35
N LYS A 83 1.89 -16.99 18.19
CA LYS A 83 1.10 -16.62 17.02
C LYS A 83 0.94 -15.10 16.92
N THR A 84 0.66 -14.43 18.04
CA THR A 84 0.53 -12.96 18.06
C THR A 84 1.83 -12.28 17.62
N ILE A 85 2.99 -12.76 18.11
CA ILE A 85 4.31 -12.24 17.70
C ILE A 85 4.52 -12.41 16.19
N ASN A 86 4.21 -13.58 15.63
CA ASN A 86 4.39 -13.87 14.21
C ASN A 86 3.47 -13.00 13.33
N ASP A 87 2.21 -12.87 13.71
CA ASP A 87 1.26 -12.03 12.98
C ASP A 87 1.66 -10.55 13.08
N ALA A 88 2.08 -10.07 14.25
CA ALA A 88 2.57 -8.71 14.43
C ALA A 88 3.82 -8.42 13.57
N ASN A 89 4.78 -9.33 13.50
CA ASN A 89 5.94 -9.22 12.61
C ASN A 89 5.52 -9.14 11.13
N THR A 90 4.49 -9.89 10.75
CA THR A 90 3.93 -9.83 9.39
C THR A 90 3.33 -8.46 9.10
N VAL A 91 2.59 -7.88 10.04
CA VAL A 91 2.02 -6.53 9.92
C VAL A 91 3.11 -5.47 9.85
N ILE A 92 4.15 -5.53 10.68
CA ILE A 92 5.29 -4.59 10.64
C ILE A 92 5.96 -4.64 9.27
N ARG A 93 6.29 -5.84 8.79
CA ARG A 93 6.90 -6.04 7.48
C ARG A 93 6.02 -5.53 6.34
N ALA A 94 4.71 -5.76 6.43
CA ALA A 94 3.74 -5.29 5.44
C ALA A 94 3.68 -3.78 5.40
N ALA A 95 3.52 -3.12 6.55
CA ALA A 95 3.47 -1.67 6.64
C ALA A 95 4.78 -1.02 6.18
N MET A 96 5.94 -1.62 6.49
CA MET A 96 7.23 -1.06 6.08
C MET A 96 7.71 -1.55 4.70
N ALA A 97 6.88 -2.26 3.94
CA ALA A 97 7.30 -2.89 2.67
C ALA A 97 7.62 -1.93 1.53
N PRO A 98 6.86 -0.83 1.30
CA PRO A 98 7.19 0.12 0.24
C PRO A 98 8.54 0.79 0.48
N SER A 99 9.19 1.24 -0.58
CA SER A 99 10.45 2.01 -0.48
C SER A 99 10.28 3.38 0.19
N ASP A 100 9.06 3.90 0.18
CA ASP A 100 8.68 5.21 0.68
C ASP A 100 7.47 5.15 1.64
N PRO A 101 7.54 4.43 2.77
CA PRO A 101 6.39 4.26 3.66
C PRO A 101 5.80 5.61 4.09
N SER A 102 4.47 5.69 4.13
CA SER A 102 3.75 6.88 4.55
C SER A 102 3.69 7.01 6.07
N SER A 103 3.24 8.17 6.55
CA SER A 103 3.00 8.39 7.98
C SER A 103 1.96 7.43 8.58
N GLN A 104 1.01 6.94 7.77
CA GLN A 104 0.01 5.96 8.19
C GLN A 104 0.64 4.58 8.38
N ASP A 105 1.55 4.20 7.50
CA ASP A 105 2.23 2.91 7.56
C ASP A 105 3.11 2.81 8.80
N TYR A 106 3.85 3.89 9.12
CA TYR A 106 4.61 3.95 10.37
C TYR A 106 3.72 3.81 11.60
N LYS A 107 2.49 4.34 11.59
CA LYS A 107 1.53 4.17 12.69
C LYS A 107 1.07 2.71 12.81
N VAL A 108 0.79 2.06 11.69
CA VAL A 108 0.42 0.63 11.65
C VAL A 108 1.57 -0.23 12.18
N ALA A 109 2.81 0.01 11.71
CA ALA A 109 4.00 -0.68 12.17
C ALA A 109 4.22 -0.49 13.68
N SER A 110 4.15 0.75 14.18
CA SER A 110 4.31 1.07 15.61
C SER A 110 3.26 0.40 16.50
N LYS A 111 2.00 0.34 16.03
CA LYS A 111 0.93 -0.37 16.73
C LYS A 111 1.20 -1.88 16.79
N ALA A 112 1.65 -2.48 15.70
CA ALA A 112 2.01 -3.90 15.65
C ALA A 112 3.23 -4.20 16.54
N GLU A 113 4.21 -3.30 16.58
CA GLU A 113 5.39 -3.42 17.46
C GLU A 113 4.99 -3.39 18.94
N SER A 114 4.10 -2.49 19.33
CA SER A 114 3.54 -2.44 20.68
C SER A 114 2.82 -3.74 21.06
N LEU A 115 2.09 -4.34 20.12
CA LEU A 115 1.43 -5.63 20.32
C LEU A 115 2.42 -6.80 20.41
N ARG A 116 3.46 -6.79 19.56
CA ARG A 116 4.56 -7.77 19.59
C ARG A 116 5.24 -7.79 20.95
N MET A 117 5.54 -6.62 21.52
CA MET A 117 6.14 -6.49 22.85
C MET A 117 5.23 -7.05 23.96
N GLN A 118 3.93 -6.77 23.91
CA GLN A 118 2.96 -7.33 24.87
C GLN A 118 2.91 -8.86 24.80
N ALA A 119 2.86 -9.42 23.59
CA ALA A 119 2.88 -10.87 23.39
C ALA A 119 4.18 -11.51 23.87
N GLN A 120 5.33 -10.86 23.65
CA GLN A 120 6.63 -11.33 24.15
C GLN A 120 6.67 -11.37 25.68
N ALA A 121 6.10 -10.36 26.35
CA ALA A 121 6.02 -10.35 27.81
C ALA A 121 5.18 -11.52 28.35
N ILE A 122 4.04 -11.84 27.71
CA ILE A 122 3.23 -13.01 28.07
C ILE A 122 4.00 -14.31 27.84
N LYS A 123 4.65 -14.44 26.68
CA LYS A 123 5.45 -15.63 26.34
C LYS A 123 6.51 -15.91 27.41
N ASN A 124 7.23 -14.87 27.85
CA ASN A 124 8.29 -15.01 28.85
C ASN A 124 7.74 -15.43 30.22
N LYS A 125 6.62 -14.86 30.66
CA LYS A 125 5.95 -15.27 31.91
C LYS A 125 5.50 -16.73 31.88
N ASN A 126 4.93 -17.17 30.77
CA ASN A 126 4.48 -18.56 30.62
C ASN A 126 5.65 -19.56 30.65
N VAL A 127 6.85 -19.16 30.22
CA VAL A 127 8.06 -20.00 30.34
C VAL A 127 8.53 -20.06 31.79
N GLY A 128 8.60 -18.93 32.49
CA GLY A 128 8.98 -18.89 33.92
C GLY A 128 8.10 -19.79 34.77
N ASN A 129 6.78 -19.66 34.65
CA ASN A 129 5.83 -20.49 35.39
C ASN A 129 6.04 -21.99 35.12
N LYS A 130 6.34 -22.39 33.88
CA LYS A 130 6.61 -23.80 33.55
C LYS A 130 7.88 -24.35 34.20
N LEU A 131 8.89 -23.51 34.45
CA LEU A 131 10.10 -23.93 35.16
C LEU A 131 9.80 -24.13 36.65
N ASP A 132 8.98 -23.26 37.24
CA ASP A 132 8.62 -23.32 38.66
C ASP A 132 7.75 -24.53 39.02
N TYR A 133 6.92 -25.04 38.10
CA TYR A 133 6.10 -26.24 38.32
C TYR A 133 6.88 -27.57 38.30
N ASN A 134 8.14 -27.58 37.87
CA ASN A 134 8.98 -28.79 37.77
C ASN A 134 10.03 -28.89 38.90
N ALA A 135 9.93 -28.03 39.93
CA ALA A 135 10.83 -28.03 41.10
C ALA A 135 10.18 -28.70 42.32
#